data_AF-A0A1A9BFY2-F1
#
_entry.id   AF-A0A1A9BFY2-F1
#
_cell.length_a   1.000
_cell.length_b   1.000
_cell.length_c   1.000
_cell.angle_alpha   90.00
_cell.angle_beta   90.00
_cell.angle_gamma   90.00
#
_symmetry.space_group_name_H-M   'P 1'
#
loop_
_entity.id
_entity.type
_entity.pdbx_description
1 polymer ?
#
loop_
_entity_poly.entity_id
_entity_poly.type
_entity_poly.pdbx_seq_one_letter_code
_entity_poly.pdbx_strand_id
1 'polypeptide(L)'
;MRFLPSRSRPIPADLERRARSGLALFEAGQYAAAERAWRTLFADCERQLGPAHPETLRTLDRWGSALFRLRRLGESAQRHREAHHRAAAGLGAGDPVTLVYAYNLGCALVVMHQWGEGLPVLEDTLRRQRRRLGQDHPQTLATAKTLGVSLFMAGDAAAALDLLRSSYERAARAFGPDDPLTRDIGENLRVALRNTQRF
;
A
#
# COMPACT_ATOMS: atom_id res chain seq x y z
N MET A 1 -22.23 13.76 21.28
CA MET A 1 -22.10 12.30 21.50
C MET A 1 -20.63 11.93 21.49
N ARG A 2 -20.06 11.49 22.62
CA ARG A 2 -18.70 10.94 22.67
C ARG A 2 -18.73 9.55 22.02
N PHE A 3 -18.09 9.39 20.85
CA PHE A 3 -17.71 8.07 20.34
C PHE A 3 -16.67 7.49 21.31
N LEU A 4 -17.12 6.66 22.25
CA LEU A 4 -16.21 5.72 22.90
C LEU A 4 -15.82 4.72 21.80
N PRO A 5 -14.52 4.54 21.47
CA PRO A 5 -14.15 3.45 20.59
C PRO A 5 -14.54 2.16 21.32
N SER A 6 -15.52 1.45 20.75
CA SER A 6 -15.79 0.05 21.07
C SER A 6 -14.43 -0.65 21.09
N ARG A 7 -13.99 -1.09 22.28
CA ARG A 7 -12.77 -1.89 22.40
C ARG A 7 -13.01 -3.10 21.51
N SER A 8 -12.30 -3.15 20.38
CA SER A 8 -12.44 -4.24 19.42
C SER A 8 -12.27 -5.56 20.15
N ARG A 9 -13.10 -6.55 19.79
CA ARG A 9 -13.08 -7.88 20.40
C ARG A 9 -11.63 -8.40 20.46
N PRO A 10 -11.15 -8.93 21.59
CA PRO A 10 -9.80 -9.46 21.65
C PRO A 10 -9.62 -10.59 20.63
N ILE A 11 -8.45 -10.65 20.01
CA ILE A 11 -8.13 -11.64 18.99
C ILE A 11 -7.86 -12.99 19.70
N PRO A 12 -8.57 -14.08 19.36
CA PRO A 12 -8.26 -15.41 19.85
C PRO A 12 -6.82 -15.82 19.52
N ALA A 13 -6.14 -16.47 20.49
CA ALA A 13 -4.73 -16.85 20.36
C ALA A 13 -4.41 -17.73 19.13
N ASP A 14 -5.36 -18.57 18.68
CA ASP A 14 -5.21 -19.33 17.44
C ASP A 14 -5.12 -18.43 16.20
N LEU A 15 -6.02 -17.45 16.08
CA LEU A 15 -6.03 -16.52 14.94
C LEU A 15 -4.74 -15.69 14.91
N GLU A 16 -4.27 -15.23 16.08
CA GLU A 16 -3.02 -14.50 16.19
C GLU A 16 -1.81 -15.36 15.81
N ARG A 17 -1.74 -16.61 16.27
CA ARG A 17 -0.68 -17.55 15.87
C ARG A 17 -0.68 -17.78 14.36
N ARG A 18 -1.85 -17.97 13.75
CA ARG A 18 -1.99 -18.16 12.30
C ARG A 18 -1.64 -16.89 11.52
N ALA A 19 -1.99 -15.70 12.03
CA ALA A 19 -1.59 -14.43 11.44
C ALA A 19 -0.07 -14.28 11.40
N ARG A 20 0.62 -14.60 12.50
CA ARG A 20 2.09 -14.62 12.59
C ARG A 20 2.70 -15.66 11.66
N SER A 21 2.14 -16.87 11.62
CA SER A 21 2.61 -17.90 10.69
C SER A 21 2.46 -17.49 9.23
N GLY A 22 1.34 -16.87 8.84
CA GLY A 22 1.14 -16.36 7.48
C GLY A 22 2.15 -15.28 7.11
N LEU A 23 2.48 -14.38 8.05
CA LEU A 23 3.52 -13.37 7.86
C LEU A 23 4.91 -14.00 7.65
N ALA A 24 5.28 -14.96 8.49
CA ALA A 24 6.56 -15.67 8.37
C ALA A 24 6.70 -16.38 7.00
N LEU A 25 5.63 -17.02 6.51
CA LEU A 25 5.61 -17.62 5.18
C LEU A 25 5.84 -16.57 4.08
N PHE A 26 5.23 -15.40 4.21
CA PHE A 26 5.37 -14.32 3.23
C PHE A 26 6.79 -13.74 3.22
N GLU A 27 7.37 -13.50 4.39
CA GLU A 27 8.75 -13.00 4.54
C GLU A 27 9.78 -14.01 4.03
N ALA A 28 9.51 -15.31 4.18
CA ALA A 28 10.31 -16.39 3.60
C ALA A 28 10.13 -16.56 2.07
N GLY A 29 9.34 -15.69 1.42
CA GLY A 29 9.06 -15.76 -0.02
C GLY A 29 8.10 -16.88 -0.43
N GLN A 30 7.51 -17.59 0.52
CA GLN A 30 6.57 -18.69 0.26
C GLN A 30 5.15 -18.15 0.01
N TYR A 31 5.00 -17.30 -1.01
CA TYR A 31 3.78 -16.53 -1.25
C TYR A 31 2.53 -17.39 -1.49
N ALA A 32 2.67 -18.56 -2.13
CA ALA A 32 1.55 -19.48 -2.33
C ALA A 32 1.07 -20.11 -1.01
N ALA A 33 1.98 -20.38 -0.07
CA ALA A 33 1.62 -20.88 1.24
C ALA A 33 0.99 -19.77 2.10
N ALA A 34 1.56 -18.55 2.05
CA ALA A 34 1.01 -17.37 2.72
C ALA A 34 -0.41 -17.04 2.23
N GLU A 35 -0.65 -17.08 0.91
CA GLU A 35 -1.96 -16.87 0.30
C GLU A 35 -3.00 -17.85 0.86
N ARG A 36 -2.71 -19.15 0.88
CA ARG A 36 -3.63 -20.16 1.43
C ARG A 36 -3.86 -19.95 2.94
N ALA A 37 -2.81 -19.63 3.68
CA ALA A 37 -2.90 -19.37 5.12
C ALA A 37 -3.80 -18.15 5.42
N TRP A 38 -3.58 -17.03 4.73
CA TRP A 38 -4.39 -15.83 4.93
C TRP A 38 -5.81 -15.95 4.39
N ARG A 39 -6.03 -16.67 3.29
CA ARG A 39 -7.40 -16.96 2.80
C ARG A 39 -8.22 -17.72 3.84
N THR A 40 -7.66 -18.77 4.44
CA THR A 40 -8.36 -19.54 5.48
C THR A 40 -8.53 -18.72 6.76
N LEU A 41 -7.48 -17.97 7.16
CA LEU A 41 -7.54 -17.10 8.33
C LEU A 41 -8.60 -16.01 8.17
N PHE A 42 -8.74 -15.42 6.98
CA PHE A 42 -9.73 -14.38 6.69
C PHE A 42 -11.15 -14.88 6.96
N ALA A 43 -11.51 -16.07 6.47
CA ALA A 43 -12.83 -16.65 6.71
C ALA A 43 -13.11 -16.86 8.21
N ASP A 44 -12.11 -17.28 8.98
CA ASP A 44 -12.24 -17.48 10.42
C ASP A 44 -12.30 -16.15 11.19
N CYS A 45 -11.50 -15.15 10.81
CA CYS A 45 -11.57 -13.79 11.34
C CYS A 45 -12.94 -13.16 11.05
N GLU A 46 -13.46 -13.29 9.83
CA GLU A 46 -14.76 -12.73 9.46
C GLU A 46 -15.89 -13.35 10.28
N ARG A 47 -15.86 -14.67 10.49
CA ARG A 47 -16.85 -15.38 11.32
C ARG A 47 -16.73 -15.05 12.81
N GLN A 48 -15.52 -14.99 13.37
CA GLN A 48 -15.31 -14.88 14.81
C GLN A 48 -15.18 -13.44 15.32
N LEU A 49 -14.63 -12.53 14.51
CA LEU A 49 -14.35 -11.14 14.87
C LEU A 49 -15.29 -10.15 14.18
N GLY A 50 -15.83 -10.54 13.01
CA GLY A 50 -16.68 -9.70 12.18
C GLY A 50 -15.93 -9.00 11.06
N PRO A 51 -16.66 -8.52 10.04
CA PRO A 51 -16.09 -7.99 8.79
C PRO A 51 -15.35 -6.66 8.95
N ALA A 52 -15.68 -5.88 9.98
CA ALA A 52 -15.06 -4.57 10.26
C ALA A 52 -13.93 -4.64 11.29
N HIS A 53 -13.61 -5.83 11.81
CA HIS A 53 -12.58 -5.96 12.82
C HIS A 53 -11.18 -5.67 12.23
N PRO A 54 -10.30 -4.92 12.93
CA PRO A 54 -8.97 -4.58 12.40
C PRO A 54 -8.15 -5.77 11.90
N GLU A 55 -8.18 -6.90 12.61
CA GLU A 55 -7.46 -8.12 12.18
C GLU A 55 -8.08 -8.77 10.93
N THR A 56 -9.41 -8.70 10.77
CA THR A 56 -10.10 -9.19 9.56
C THR A 56 -9.66 -8.37 8.35
N LEU A 57 -9.66 -7.04 8.46
CA LEU A 57 -9.24 -6.12 7.40
C LEU A 57 -7.75 -6.28 7.08
N ARG A 58 -6.91 -6.43 8.09
CA ARG A 58 -5.47 -6.65 7.93
C ARG A 58 -5.16 -7.97 7.24
N THR A 59 -5.89 -9.04 7.59
CA THR A 59 -5.73 -10.34 6.94
C THR A 59 -6.16 -10.28 5.47
N LEU A 60 -7.24 -9.56 5.17
CA LEU A 60 -7.70 -9.34 3.80
C LEU A 60 -6.68 -8.60 2.94
N ASP A 61 -6.09 -7.52 3.46
CA ASP A 61 -5.04 -6.76 2.76
C ASP A 61 -3.78 -7.61 2.54
N ARG A 62 -3.33 -8.36 3.56
CA ARG A 62 -2.19 -9.29 3.45
C ARG A 62 -2.43 -10.38 2.41
N TRP A 63 -3.64 -10.93 2.35
CA TRP A 63 -4.02 -11.86 1.29
C TRP A 63 -3.87 -11.21 -0.09
N GLY A 64 -4.32 -9.95 -0.24
CA GLY A 64 -4.08 -9.14 -1.44
C GLY A 64 -2.60 -9.00 -1.79
N SER A 65 -1.73 -8.79 -0.79
CA SER A 65 -0.28 -8.71 -1.00
C SER A 65 0.32 -10.04 -1.46
N ALA A 66 -0.12 -11.18 -0.92
CA ALA A 66 0.32 -12.49 -1.41
C ALA A 66 -0.07 -12.72 -2.87
N LEU A 67 -1.31 -12.36 -3.24
CA LEU A 67 -1.79 -12.42 -4.62
C LEU A 67 -0.96 -11.52 -5.56
N PHE A 68 -0.58 -10.33 -5.11
CA PHE A 68 0.29 -9.42 -5.86
C PHE A 68 1.64 -10.07 -6.18
N ARG A 69 2.27 -10.70 -5.17
CA ARG A 69 3.57 -11.39 -5.33
C ARG A 69 3.47 -12.62 -6.24
N LEU A 70 2.30 -13.26 -6.29
CA LEU A 70 1.99 -14.35 -7.23
C LEU A 70 1.59 -13.87 -8.64
N ARG A 71 1.66 -12.57 -8.93
CA ARG A 71 1.24 -11.95 -10.20
C ARG A 71 -0.24 -12.14 -10.53
N ARG A 72 -1.08 -12.47 -9.54
CA ARG A 72 -2.55 -12.54 -9.64
C ARG A 72 -3.14 -11.14 -9.38
N LEU A 73 -2.78 -10.19 -10.23
CA LEU A 73 -2.97 -8.75 -9.97
C LEU A 73 -4.44 -8.33 -9.88
N GLY A 74 -5.32 -8.90 -10.71
CA GLY A 74 -6.76 -8.59 -10.65
C GLY A 74 -7.40 -9.01 -9.32
N GLU A 75 -7.05 -10.19 -8.82
CA GLU A 75 -7.51 -10.68 -7.52
C GLU A 75 -6.90 -9.87 -6.37
N SER A 76 -5.61 -9.50 -6.48
CA SER A 76 -4.95 -8.60 -5.53
C SER A 76 -5.68 -7.25 -5.43
N ALA A 77 -5.96 -6.60 -6.56
CA ALA A 77 -6.70 -5.35 -6.61
C ALA A 77 -8.10 -5.50 -5.98
N GLN A 78 -8.79 -6.61 -6.23
CA GLN A 78 -10.09 -6.87 -5.60
C GLN A 78 -9.99 -6.91 -4.06
N ARG A 79 -9.01 -7.63 -3.50
CA ARG A 79 -8.83 -7.73 -2.03
C ARG A 79 -8.42 -6.41 -1.42
N HIS A 80 -7.48 -5.67 -2.02
CA HIS A 80 -7.09 -4.35 -1.54
C HIS A 80 -8.24 -3.34 -1.63
N ARG A 81 -9.05 -3.38 -2.69
CA ARG A 81 -10.25 -2.52 -2.84
C ARG A 81 -11.27 -2.79 -1.75
N GLU A 82 -11.51 -4.07 -1.46
CA GLU A 82 -12.42 -4.47 -0.40
C GLU A 82 -11.91 -4.05 0.99
N ALA A 83 -10.63 -4.29 1.29
CA ALA A 83 -10.01 -3.85 2.55
C ALA A 83 -10.06 -2.32 2.70
N HIS A 84 -9.73 -1.58 1.65
CA HIS A 84 -9.79 -0.12 1.63
C HIS A 84 -11.20 0.40 1.85
N HIS A 85 -12.20 -0.12 1.13
CA HIS A 85 -13.59 0.31 1.25
C HIS A 85 -14.13 0.07 2.68
N ARG A 86 -13.93 -1.14 3.22
CA ARG A 86 -14.39 -1.49 4.57
C ARG A 86 -13.65 -0.66 5.65
N ALA A 87 -12.35 -0.43 5.49
CA ALA A 87 -11.57 0.40 6.41
C ALA A 87 -11.98 1.88 6.33
N ALA A 88 -12.26 2.41 5.14
CA ALA A 88 -12.74 3.78 4.98
C ALA A 88 -14.08 4.02 5.66
N ALA A 89 -14.99 3.02 5.63
CA ALA A 89 -16.27 3.07 6.32
C ALA A 89 -16.14 2.97 7.85
N GLY A 90 -15.22 2.15 8.36
CA GLY A 90 -15.07 1.90 9.80
C GLY A 90 -14.10 2.83 10.53
N LEU A 91 -12.93 3.10 9.95
CA LEU A 91 -11.84 3.88 10.53
C LEU A 91 -11.78 5.32 9.98
N GLY A 92 -12.39 5.53 8.81
CA GLY A 92 -12.33 6.79 8.08
C GLY A 92 -11.30 6.79 6.96
N ALA A 93 -11.57 7.54 5.89
CA ALA A 93 -10.75 7.60 4.69
C ALA A 93 -9.34 8.21 4.90
N GLY A 94 -9.12 8.92 6.01
CA GLY A 94 -7.82 9.52 6.37
C GLY A 94 -7.03 8.74 7.41
N ASP A 95 -7.56 7.60 7.88
CA ASP A 95 -6.85 6.77 8.87
C ASP A 95 -5.57 6.17 8.26
N PRO A 96 -4.44 6.14 8.98
CA PRO A 96 -3.19 5.59 8.45
C PRO A 96 -3.31 4.15 7.92
N VAL A 97 -4.12 3.29 8.54
CA VAL A 97 -4.34 1.91 8.07
C VAL A 97 -5.14 1.92 6.76
N THR A 98 -6.18 2.74 6.67
CA THR A 98 -6.95 2.90 5.42
C THR A 98 -6.07 3.39 4.27
N LEU A 99 -5.09 4.25 4.55
CA LEU A 99 -4.14 4.78 3.55
C LEU A 99 -3.11 3.73 3.11
N VAL A 100 -2.72 2.77 3.97
CA VAL A 100 -1.92 1.60 3.54
C VAL A 100 -2.69 0.79 2.50
N TYR A 101 -3.97 0.49 2.75
CA TYR A 101 -4.78 -0.31 1.84
C TYR A 101 -5.04 0.42 0.51
N ALA A 102 -5.23 1.74 0.55
CA ALA A 102 -5.35 2.57 -0.65
C ALA A 102 -4.06 2.55 -1.49
N TYR A 103 -2.89 2.67 -0.84
CA TYR A 103 -1.60 2.56 -1.51
C TYR A 103 -1.43 1.19 -2.20
N ASN A 104 -1.75 0.10 -1.50
CA ASN A 104 -1.65 -1.26 -2.06
C ASN A 104 -2.60 -1.47 -3.24
N LEU A 105 -3.83 -0.96 -3.16
CA LEU A 105 -4.77 -0.94 -4.29
C LEU A 105 -4.18 -0.18 -5.48
N GLY A 106 -3.70 1.05 -5.25
CA GLY A 106 -3.08 1.86 -6.28
C GLY A 106 -1.92 1.14 -6.96
N CYS A 107 -1.03 0.50 -6.20
CA CYS A 107 0.06 -0.32 -6.71
C CYS A 107 -0.43 -1.47 -7.61
N ALA A 108 -1.44 -2.22 -7.18
CA ALA A 108 -2.00 -3.30 -7.97
C ALA A 108 -2.57 -2.81 -9.32
N LEU A 109 -3.29 -1.68 -9.30
CA LEU A 109 -3.90 -1.08 -10.49
C LEU A 109 -2.85 -0.57 -11.49
N VAL A 110 -1.84 0.17 -11.04
CA VAL A 110 -0.82 0.72 -11.94
C VAL A 110 0.08 -0.36 -12.55
N VAL A 111 0.34 -1.47 -11.85
CA VAL A 111 1.07 -2.62 -12.42
C VAL A 111 0.23 -3.36 -13.47
N MET A 112 -1.10 -3.28 -13.41
CA MET A 112 -1.99 -3.75 -14.47
C MET A 112 -2.18 -2.72 -15.60
N HIS A 113 -1.48 -1.59 -15.56
CA HIS A 113 -1.65 -0.47 -16.50
C HIS A 113 -3.07 0.12 -16.51
N GLN A 114 -3.83 -0.05 -15.41
CA GLN A 114 -5.14 0.57 -15.23
C GLN A 114 -4.98 2.01 -14.73
N TRP A 115 -4.30 2.84 -15.52
CA TRP A 115 -3.87 4.19 -15.13
C TRP A 115 -5.03 5.08 -14.67
N GLY A 116 -6.17 5.00 -15.36
CA GLY A 116 -7.37 5.80 -15.06
C GLY A 116 -8.00 5.53 -13.69
N GLU A 117 -7.72 4.37 -13.07
CA GLU A 117 -8.14 4.09 -11.69
C GLU A 117 -6.96 4.20 -10.72
N GLY A 118 -5.79 3.69 -11.10
CA GLY A 118 -4.62 3.61 -10.22
C GLY A 118 -4.00 4.96 -9.87
N LEU A 119 -3.88 5.87 -10.84
CA LEU A 119 -3.29 7.20 -10.59
C LEU A 119 -4.14 8.04 -9.63
N PRO A 120 -5.48 8.18 -9.81
CA PRO A 120 -6.31 8.91 -8.85
C PRO A 120 -6.23 8.35 -7.42
N VAL A 121 -6.17 7.02 -7.26
CA VAL A 121 -6.03 6.38 -5.95
C VAL A 121 -4.70 6.76 -5.29
N LEU A 122 -3.59 6.73 -6.02
CA LEU A 122 -2.27 7.09 -5.50
C LEU A 122 -2.16 8.60 -5.20
N GLU A 123 -2.73 9.46 -6.05
CA GLU A 123 -2.80 10.91 -5.84
C GLU A 123 -3.57 11.27 -4.57
N ASP A 124 -4.77 10.70 -4.40
CA ASP A 124 -5.59 10.92 -3.21
C ASP A 124 -4.88 10.42 -1.95
N THR A 125 -4.28 9.23 -2.03
CA THR A 125 -3.50 8.63 -0.94
C THR A 125 -2.33 9.52 -0.54
N LEU A 126 -1.53 9.99 -1.51
CA LEU A 126 -0.40 10.88 -1.27
C LEU A 126 -0.84 12.19 -0.62
N ARG A 127 -1.92 12.80 -1.13
CA ARG A 127 -2.48 14.04 -0.59
C ARG A 127 -2.91 13.88 0.87
N ARG A 128 -3.52 12.75 1.23
CA ARG A 128 -3.94 12.47 2.61
C ARG A 128 -2.75 12.14 3.52
N GLN A 129 -1.80 11.33 3.06
CA GLN A 129 -0.57 11.02 3.80
C GLN A 129 0.24 12.28 4.09
N ARG A 130 0.39 13.21 3.13
CA ARG A 130 1.04 14.51 3.35
C ARG A 130 0.40 15.33 4.48
N ARG A 131 -0.93 15.30 4.60
CA ARG A 131 -1.66 16.01 5.67
C ARG A 131 -1.58 15.30 7.02
N ARG A 132 -1.57 13.97 7.01
CA ARG A 132 -1.72 13.15 8.23
C ARG A 132 -0.39 12.72 8.84
N LEU A 133 0.54 12.29 8.01
CA LEU A 133 1.85 11.75 8.40
C LEU A 133 2.97 12.78 8.22
N GLY A 134 2.76 13.76 7.34
CA GLY A 134 3.77 14.74 6.94
C GLY A 134 4.42 14.38 5.59
N GLN A 135 5.04 15.38 4.98
CA GLN A 135 5.59 15.28 3.62
C GLN A 135 6.87 14.43 3.55
N ASP A 136 7.60 14.33 4.66
CA ASP A 136 8.89 13.63 4.73
C ASP A 136 8.76 12.23 5.38
N HIS A 137 7.54 11.81 5.72
CA HIS A 137 7.31 10.48 6.28
C HIS A 137 7.65 9.38 5.25
N PRO A 138 8.30 8.26 5.63
CA PRO A 138 8.74 7.22 4.69
C PRO A 138 7.60 6.69 3.80
N GLN A 139 6.42 6.47 4.38
CA GLN A 139 5.25 6.00 3.62
C GLN A 139 4.74 7.05 2.61
N THR A 140 4.80 8.35 2.95
CA THR A 140 4.40 9.43 2.05
C THR A 140 5.35 9.48 0.84
N LEU A 141 6.66 9.37 1.10
CA LEU A 141 7.69 9.37 0.06
C LEU A 141 7.64 8.11 -0.81
N ALA A 142 7.34 6.95 -0.22
CA ALA A 142 7.12 5.71 -0.99
C ALA A 142 5.93 5.82 -1.95
N THR A 143 4.80 6.40 -1.50
CA THR A 143 3.65 6.68 -2.38
C THR A 143 4.01 7.68 -3.49
N ALA A 144 4.73 8.76 -3.15
CA ALA A 144 5.16 9.75 -4.13
C ALA A 144 6.07 9.15 -5.21
N LYS A 145 7.00 8.28 -4.82
CA LYS A 145 7.83 7.51 -5.75
C LYS A 145 7.00 6.64 -6.68
N THR A 146 6.09 5.84 -6.13
CA THR A 146 5.22 4.96 -6.94
C THR A 146 4.37 5.77 -7.91
N LEU A 147 3.79 6.90 -7.47
CA LEU A 147 3.03 7.79 -8.33
C LEU A 147 3.91 8.39 -9.44
N GLY A 148 5.11 8.87 -9.11
CA GLY A 148 6.04 9.45 -10.08
C GLY A 148 6.45 8.45 -11.17
N VAL A 149 6.80 7.22 -10.79
CA VAL A 149 7.08 6.14 -11.75
C VAL A 149 5.85 5.83 -12.60
N SER A 150 4.66 5.79 -12.00
CA SER A 150 3.42 5.47 -12.71
C SER A 150 3.03 6.56 -13.71
N LEU A 151 3.20 7.84 -13.35
CA LEU A 151 3.00 8.98 -14.25
C LEU A 151 3.95 8.90 -15.45
N PHE A 152 5.23 8.59 -15.21
CA PHE A 152 6.21 8.42 -16.28
C PHE A 152 5.79 7.32 -17.27
N MET A 153 5.37 6.16 -16.75
CA MET A 153 4.91 5.04 -17.56
C MET A 153 3.58 5.32 -18.28
N ALA A 154 2.75 6.21 -17.75
CA ALA A 154 1.51 6.67 -18.37
C ALA A 154 1.72 7.82 -19.39
N GLY A 155 2.96 8.30 -19.57
CA GLY A 155 3.31 9.32 -20.56
C GLY A 155 3.40 10.75 -20.02
N ASP A 156 3.12 10.98 -18.73
CA ASP A 156 3.29 12.30 -18.10
C ASP A 156 4.68 12.44 -17.48
N ALA A 157 5.67 12.61 -18.36
CA ALA A 157 7.06 12.72 -17.95
C ALA A 157 7.35 13.98 -17.13
N ALA A 158 6.64 15.09 -17.40
CA ALA A 158 6.84 16.35 -16.68
C ALA A 158 6.42 16.20 -15.20
N ALA A 159 5.19 15.75 -14.94
CA ALA A 159 4.71 15.55 -13.57
C ALA A 159 5.52 14.48 -12.83
N ALA A 160 5.95 13.43 -13.53
CA ALA A 160 6.83 12.41 -12.96
C ALA A 160 8.17 12.96 -12.48
N LEU A 161 8.86 13.75 -13.31
CA LEU A 161 10.16 14.32 -12.98
C LEU A 161 10.07 15.30 -11.81
N ASP A 162 9.04 16.14 -11.78
CA ASP A 162 8.81 17.08 -10.69
C ASP A 162 8.58 16.35 -9.36
N LEU A 163 7.72 15.32 -9.38
CA LEU A 163 7.40 14.56 -8.18
C LEU A 163 8.60 13.73 -7.68
N LEU A 164 9.31 13.06 -8.58
CA LEU A 164 10.49 12.25 -8.22
C LEU A 164 11.64 13.13 -7.69
N ARG A 165 11.88 14.30 -8.31
CA ARG A 165 12.89 15.27 -7.85
C ARG A 165 12.57 15.78 -6.45
N SER A 166 11.35 16.29 -6.24
CA SER A 166 10.94 16.78 -4.93
C SER A 166 11.01 15.69 -3.85
N SER A 167 10.64 14.45 -4.20
CA SER A 167 10.70 13.32 -3.27
C SER A 167 12.13 12.92 -2.94
N TYR A 168 13.04 12.93 -3.91
CA TYR A 168 14.47 12.65 -3.71
C TYR A 168 15.10 13.68 -2.77
N GLU A 169 14.89 14.97 -3.03
CA GLU A 169 15.42 16.05 -2.20
C GLU A 169 14.93 15.95 -0.74
N ARG A 170 13.66 15.58 -0.54
CA ARG A 170 13.09 15.36 0.79
C ARG A 170 13.70 14.15 1.49
N ALA A 171 13.75 13.01 0.80
CA ALA A 171 14.31 11.78 1.35
C ALA A 171 15.79 11.96 1.72
N ALA A 172 16.58 12.61 0.85
CA ALA A 172 17.98 12.92 1.09
C ALA A 172 18.19 13.83 2.31
N ARG A 173 17.31 14.81 2.55
CA ARG A 173 17.36 15.65 3.75
C ARG A 173 16.93 14.90 5.02
N ALA A 174 15.91 14.05 4.94
CA ALA A 174 15.33 13.39 6.10
C ALA A 174 16.12 12.15 6.57
N PHE A 175 16.67 11.38 5.63
CA PHE A 175 17.29 10.07 5.89
C PHE A 175 18.75 9.97 5.42
N GLY A 176 19.21 10.96 4.64
CA GLY A 176 20.52 10.92 4.00
C GLY A 176 20.49 10.30 2.60
N PRO A 177 21.53 10.55 1.78
CA PRO A 177 21.62 10.07 0.39
C PRO A 177 21.80 8.55 0.29
N ASP A 178 22.31 7.92 1.35
CA ASP A 178 22.59 6.48 1.38
C ASP A 178 21.42 5.62 1.88
N ASP A 179 20.34 6.24 2.34
CA ASP A 179 19.15 5.50 2.75
C ASP A 179 18.55 4.71 1.56
N PRO A 180 18.10 3.46 1.76
CA PRO A 180 17.54 2.65 0.67
C PRO A 180 16.37 3.30 -0.07
N LEU A 181 15.49 4.03 0.62
CA LEU A 181 14.38 4.74 -0.02
C LEU A 181 14.89 5.92 -0.84
N THR A 182 15.85 6.69 -0.32
CA THR A 182 16.46 7.81 -1.06
C THR A 182 17.12 7.31 -2.35
N ARG A 183 17.90 6.22 -2.27
CA ARG A 183 18.57 5.62 -3.43
C ARG A 183 17.57 5.12 -4.48
N ASP A 184 16.51 4.45 -4.05
CA ASP A 184 15.46 3.95 -4.96
C ASP A 184 14.73 5.10 -5.68
N ILE A 185 14.40 6.20 -4.97
CA ILE A 185 13.83 7.39 -5.62
C ILE A 185 14.82 8.00 -6.63
N GLY A 186 16.10 8.13 -6.24
CA GLY A 186 17.14 8.67 -7.10
C GLY A 186 17.36 7.86 -8.36
N GLU A 187 17.33 6.54 -8.28
CA GLU A 187 17.45 5.65 -9.44
C GLU A 187 16.26 5.81 -10.39
N ASN A 188 15.03 5.86 -9.86
CA ASN A 188 13.84 6.11 -10.68
C ASN A 188 13.89 7.48 -11.36
N LEU A 189 14.34 8.52 -10.66
CA LEU A 189 14.54 9.86 -11.24
C LEU A 189 15.59 9.83 -12.37
N ARG A 190 16.71 9.14 -12.16
CA ARG A 190 17.78 8.99 -13.16
C ARG A 190 17.28 8.29 -14.42
N VAL A 191 16.51 7.21 -14.25
CA VAL A 191 15.89 6.48 -15.37
C VAL A 191 14.92 7.37 -16.15
N ALA A 192 14.05 8.11 -15.45
CA ALA A 192 13.13 9.05 -16.08
C ALA A 192 13.86 10.13 -16.89
N LEU A 193 14.88 10.79 -16.29
CA LEU A 193 15.70 11.81 -16.97
C LEU A 193 16.40 11.28 -18.22
N ARG A 194 16.99 10.08 -18.14
CA ARG A 194 17.69 9.47 -19.29
C ARG A 194 16.74 9.23 -20.46
N ASN A 195 15.50 8.84 -20.17
CA ASN A 195 14.52 8.53 -21.19
C ASN A 195 13.85 9.79 -21.75
N THR A 196 13.78 10.90 -21.01
CA THR A 196 13.29 12.18 -21.57
C THR A 196 14.33 12.93 -22.40
N GLN A 197 15.63 12.71 -22.17
CA GLN A 197 16.72 13.35 -22.92
C GLN A 197 17.08 12.63 -24.23
N ARG A 198 16.44 11.48 -24.52
CA ARG A 198 16.65 10.68 -25.73
C ARG A 198 15.64 11.00 -26.84
N PHE A 199 14.68 11.87 -26.57
CA PHE A 199 13.72 12.42 -27.52
C PHE A 199 14.01 13.91 -27.70
#